data_AF-A0A958CSZ8-F1
#
_entry.id   AF-A0A958CSZ8-F1
#
_cell.length_a   1.000
_cell.length_b   1.000
_cell.length_c   1.000
_cell.angle_alpha   90.00
_cell.angle_beta   90.00
_cell.angle_gamma   90.00
#
_symmetry.space_group_name_H-M   'P 1'
#
loop_
_entity.id
_entity.type
_entity.pdbx_description
1 polymer ?
#
loop_
_entity_poly.entity_id
_entity_poly.type
_entity_poly.pdbx_seq_one_letter_code
_entity_poly.pdbx_strand_id
1 'polypeptide(L)'
;VFYLIDPLLGAANLLIDLGDLAAAREFLNEAGAIAAELGLADRLLQYHILEARLDHAAGDTQCALERLREMDRQATEPQQQATVLYWRWRVGGEDNDRTAAEDLYAKLCRRIPKFDYTMRLEELRDQTTGSENLFE
;
A
#
# COMPACT_ATOMS: atom_id res chain seq x y z
N VAL A 1 -9.80 -13.91 -18.12
CA VAL A 1 -8.44 -13.66 -17.59
C VAL A 1 -8.43 -12.46 -16.63
N PHE A 2 -8.97 -11.29 -17.00
CA PHE A 2 -9.13 -10.14 -16.10
C PHE A 2 -9.84 -10.41 -14.76
N TYR A 3 -10.79 -11.34 -14.72
CA TYR A 3 -11.61 -11.61 -13.53
C TYR A 3 -10.88 -12.34 -12.39
N LEU A 4 -9.68 -12.86 -12.62
CA LEU A 4 -8.98 -13.68 -11.61
C LEU A 4 -8.01 -12.86 -10.76
N ILE A 5 -7.44 -11.78 -11.28
CA ILE A 5 -6.42 -11.01 -10.56
C ILE A 5 -6.94 -10.37 -9.27
N ASP A 6 -8.15 -9.81 -9.29
CA ASP A 6 -8.74 -9.16 -8.12
C ASP A 6 -8.97 -10.15 -6.96
N PRO A 7 -9.56 -11.34 -7.20
CA PRO A 7 -9.60 -12.41 -6.21
C PRO A 7 -8.21 -12.84 -5.70
N LEU A 8 -7.21 -12.98 -6.59
CA LEU A 8 -5.86 -13.42 -6.19
C LEU A 8 -5.19 -12.39 -5.27
N LEU A 9 -5.23 -11.11 -5.64
CA LEU A 9 -4.67 -10.03 -4.82
C LEU A 9 -5.45 -9.88 -3.50
N GLY A 10 -6.77 -10.06 -3.53
CA GLY A 10 -7.61 -10.06 -2.33
C GLY A 10 -7.29 -11.21 -1.38
N ALA A 11 -7.12 -12.43 -1.91
CA ALA A 11 -6.72 -13.60 -1.13
C ALA A 11 -5.33 -13.43 -0.52
N ALA A 12 -4.35 -12.99 -1.32
CA ALA A 12 -3.01 -12.70 -0.83
C ALA A 12 -3.01 -11.68 0.31
N ASN A 13 -3.78 -10.60 0.16
CA ASN A 13 -3.94 -9.59 1.21
C ASN A 13 -4.43 -10.20 2.53
N LEU A 14 -5.49 -11.00 2.49
CA LEU A 14 -6.05 -11.65 3.68
C LEU A 14 -5.04 -12.64 4.31
N LEU A 15 -4.31 -13.39 3.49
CA LEU A 15 -3.33 -14.35 3.97
C LEU A 15 -2.12 -13.67 4.63
N ILE A 16 -1.69 -12.51 4.13
CA ILE A 16 -0.69 -11.66 4.79
C ILE A 16 -1.19 -11.26 6.18
N ASP A 17 -2.44 -10.79 6.28
CA ASP A 17 -3.03 -10.35 7.55
C ASP A 17 -3.20 -11.51 8.54
N LEU A 18 -3.40 -12.74 8.05
CA LEU A 18 -3.48 -13.97 8.83
C LEU A 18 -2.10 -14.58 9.16
N GLY A 19 -1.02 -14.07 8.57
CA GLY A 19 0.34 -14.59 8.74
C GLY A 19 0.67 -15.85 7.92
N ASP A 20 -0.19 -16.27 6.99
CA ASP A 20 0.09 -17.36 6.05
C ASP A 20 0.88 -16.83 4.84
N LEU A 21 2.15 -16.54 5.09
CA LEU A 21 3.03 -15.86 4.14
C LEU A 21 3.38 -16.75 2.92
N ALA A 22 3.40 -18.07 3.11
CA ALA A 22 3.69 -19.02 2.04
C ALA A 22 2.55 -19.03 1.02
N ALA A 23 1.30 -19.19 1.47
CA ALA A 23 0.14 -19.15 0.59
C ALA A 23 -0.03 -17.76 -0.05
N ALA A 24 0.21 -16.68 0.69
CA ALA A 24 0.19 -15.33 0.13
C ALA A 24 1.17 -15.16 -1.03
N ARG A 25 2.37 -15.72 -0.92
CA ARG A 25 3.39 -15.66 -1.99
C ARG A 25 2.92 -16.37 -3.26
N GLU A 26 2.28 -17.53 -3.14
CA GLU A 26 1.77 -18.27 -4.30
C GLU A 26 0.75 -17.45 -5.09
N PHE A 27 -0.24 -16.88 -4.39
CA PHE A 27 -1.25 -16.03 -5.02
C PHE A 27 -0.67 -14.76 -5.63
N LEU A 28 0.32 -14.14 -4.98
CA LEU A 28 1.02 -12.98 -5.55
C LEU A 28 1.77 -13.34 -6.82
N ASN A 29 2.49 -14.46 -6.86
CA ASN A 29 3.23 -14.87 -8.04
C ASN A 29 2.29 -15.04 -9.26
N GLU A 30 1.13 -15.67 -9.06
CA GLU A 30 0.13 -15.82 -10.12
C GLU A 30 -0.46 -14.47 -10.54
N ALA A 31 -0.84 -13.63 -9.58
CA ALA A 31 -1.40 -12.31 -9.85
C ALA A 31 -0.41 -11.39 -10.59
N GLY A 32 0.86 -11.40 -10.18
CA GLY A 32 1.92 -10.61 -10.79
C GLY A 32 2.21 -11.03 -12.23
N ALA A 33 2.24 -12.34 -12.51
CA ALA A 33 2.39 -12.86 -13.86
C ALA A 33 1.26 -12.38 -14.78
N ILE A 34 0.00 -12.48 -14.32
CA ILE A 34 -1.17 -12.02 -15.08
C ILE A 34 -1.15 -10.51 -15.27
N ALA A 35 -0.80 -9.74 -14.23
CA ALA A 35 -0.75 -8.28 -14.28
C ALA A 35 0.28 -7.78 -15.30
N ALA A 36 1.45 -8.42 -15.32
CA ALA A 36 2.54 -8.09 -16.23
C ALA A 36 2.19 -8.47 -17.68
N GLU A 37 1.64 -9.66 -17.90
CA GLU A 37 1.24 -10.14 -19.23
C GLU A 37 0.16 -9.22 -19.86
N LEU A 38 -0.79 -8.76 -19.04
CA LEU A 38 -1.90 -7.92 -19.49
C LEU A 38 -1.61 -6.42 -19.45
N GLY A 39 -0.43 -6.00 -18.97
CA GLY A 39 -0.04 -4.58 -18.89
C GLY A 39 -0.91 -3.74 -17.96
N LEU A 40 -1.40 -4.32 -16.87
CA LEU A 40 -2.37 -3.68 -15.97
C LEU A 40 -1.65 -2.84 -14.89
N ALA A 41 -1.29 -1.61 -15.23
CA ALA A 41 -0.51 -0.72 -14.36
C ALA A 41 -1.08 -0.59 -12.93
N ASP A 42 -2.40 -0.40 -12.78
CA ASP A 42 -3.04 -0.28 -11.47
C ASP A 42 -2.93 -1.58 -10.64
N ARG A 43 -2.99 -2.73 -11.30
CA ARG A 43 -2.86 -4.04 -10.64
C ARG A 43 -1.41 -4.38 -10.34
N LEU A 44 -0.48 -3.97 -11.18
CA LEU A 44 0.95 -4.05 -10.91
C LEU A 44 1.34 -3.22 -9.68
N LEU A 45 0.80 -2.00 -9.55
CA LEU A 45 0.98 -1.19 -8.35
C LEU A 45 0.49 -1.96 -7.11
N GLN A 46 -0.74 -2.47 -7.14
CA GLN A 46 -1.32 -3.22 -6.02
C GLN A 46 -0.52 -4.48 -5.68
N TYR A 47 -0.08 -5.22 -6.69
CA TYR A 47 0.80 -6.37 -6.54
C TYR A 47 2.10 -5.99 -5.81
N HIS A 48 2.81 -4.96 -6.25
CA HIS A 48 4.07 -4.55 -5.62
C HIS A 48 3.89 -4.02 -4.19
N ILE A 49 2.77 -3.35 -3.90
CA ILE A 49 2.40 -3.00 -2.51
C ILE A 49 2.26 -4.26 -1.65
N LEU A 50 1.56 -5.28 -2.15
CA LEU A 50 1.36 -6.53 -1.40
C LEU A 50 2.66 -7.32 -1.25
N GLU A 51 3.57 -7.28 -2.22
CA GLU A 51 4.91 -7.84 -2.04
C GLU A 51 5.67 -7.14 -0.92
N ALA A 52 5.66 -5.80 -0.86
CA ALA A 52 6.31 -5.06 0.22
C ALA A 52 5.71 -5.41 1.59
N ARG A 53 4.39 -5.57 1.67
CA ARG A 53 3.73 -6.00 2.90
C ARG A 53 4.08 -7.42 3.30
N LEU A 54 4.18 -8.33 2.34
CA LEU A 54 4.60 -9.71 2.57
C LEU A 54 6.03 -9.75 3.11
N ASP A 55 6.94 -8.96 2.51
CA ASP A 55 8.33 -8.83 2.97
C ASP A 55 8.36 -8.27 4.42
N HIS A 56 7.58 -7.24 4.72
CA HIS A 56 7.47 -6.71 6.09
C HIS A 56 6.89 -7.73 7.09
N ALA A 57 5.83 -8.45 6.71
CA ALA A 57 5.21 -9.48 7.53
C ALA A 57 6.15 -10.67 7.79
N ALA A 58 7.09 -10.95 6.88
CA ALA A 58 8.14 -11.93 7.06
C ALA A 58 9.29 -11.45 7.99
N GLY A 59 9.27 -10.18 8.40
CA GLY A 59 10.32 -9.55 9.21
C GLY A 59 11.36 -8.78 8.39
N ASP A 60 11.27 -8.80 7.06
CA ASP A 60 12.21 -8.16 6.13
C ASP A 60 11.80 -6.71 5.84
N THR A 61 11.62 -5.90 6.90
CA THR A 61 11.19 -4.49 6.81
C THR A 61 12.09 -3.65 5.90
N GLN A 62 13.39 -3.93 5.86
CA GLN A 62 14.32 -3.20 4.99
C GLN A 62 14.00 -3.44 3.50
N CYS A 63 13.77 -4.70 3.10
CA CYS A 63 13.39 -5.04 1.74
C CYS A 63 12.05 -4.42 1.35
N ALA A 64 11.08 -4.43 2.28
CA ALA A 64 9.79 -3.78 2.09
C ALA A 64 9.94 -2.28 1.79
N LEU A 65 10.76 -1.56 2.59
CA LEU A 65 11.01 -0.13 2.40
C LEU A 65 11.76 0.17 1.11
N GLU A 66 12.76 -0.64 0.74
CA GLU A 66 13.49 -0.50 -0.53
C GLU A 66 12.56 -0.64 -1.73
N ARG A 67 11.67 -1.64 -1.71
CA ARG A 67 10.67 -1.85 -2.76
C ARG A 67 9.73 -0.65 -2.86
N LEU A 68 9.23 -0.14 -1.73
CA LEU A 68 8.35 1.03 -1.71
C LEU A 68 9.07 2.30 -2.20
N ARG A 69 10.35 2.49 -1.87
CA ARG A 69 11.15 3.62 -2.37
C ARG A 69 11.43 3.55 -3.87
N GLU A 70 11.57 2.34 -4.44
CA GLU A 70 11.64 2.16 -5.89
C GLU A 70 10.31 2.53 -6.55
N MET A 71 9.18 2.08 -5.99
CA MET A 71 7.85 2.44 -6.51
C MET A 71 7.61 3.96 -6.47
N ASP A 72 8.06 4.64 -5.41
CA ASP A 72 7.94 6.09 -5.28
C ASP A 72 8.69 6.83 -6.38
N ARG A 73 9.89 6.37 -6.74
CA ARG A 73 10.68 6.92 -7.86
C ARG A 73 10.02 6.74 -9.22
N GLN A 74 9.18 5.72 -9.36
CA GLN A 74 8.47 5.41 -10.61
C GLN A 74 7.05 5.99 -10.65
N ALA A 75 6.50 6.41 -9.51
CA ALA A 75 5.14 6.89 -9.39
C ALA A 75 5.00 8.29 -10.03
N THR A 76 4.31 8.36 -11.17
CA THR A 76 4.04 9.61 -11.87
C THR A 76 2.68 10.20 -11.51
N GLU A 77 1.75 9.36 -11.07
CA GLU A 77 0.38 9.76 -10.75
C GLU A 77 0.22 10.08 -9.25
N PRO A 78 -0.49 11.17 -8.87
CA PRO A 78 -0.68 11.54 -7.47
C PRO A 78 -1.33 10.43 -6.62
N GLN A 79 -2.20 9.61 -7.21
CA GLN A 79 -2.82 8.46 -6.54
C GLN A 79 -1.80 7.36 -6.20
N GLN A 80 -0.84 7.12 -7.09
CA GLN A 80 0.21 6.13 -6.88
C GLN A 80 1.16 6.61 -5.77
N GLN A 81 1.59 7.87 -5.85
CA GLN A 81 2.43 8.52 -4.84
C GLN A 81 1.79 8.47 -3.44
N ALA A 82 0.51 8.86 -3.34
CA ALA A 82 -0.24 8.81 -2.07
C ALA A 82 -0.31 7.38 -1.49
N THR A 83 -0.49 6.38 -2.37
CA THR A 83 -0.55 4.97 -1.96
C THR A 83 0.80 4.48 -1.47
N VAL A 84 1.89 4.78 -2.18
CA VAL A 84 3.24 4.36 -1.80
C VAL A 84 3.66 5.02 -0.49
N LEU A 85 3.47 6.34 -0.33
CA LEU A 85 3.81 7.07 0.89
C LEU A 85 3.05 6.54 2.11
N TYR A 86 1.75 6.24 1.95
CA TYR A 86 0.96 5.61 3.01
C TYR A 86 1.56 4.27 3.45
N TRP A 87 1.93 3.41 2.51
CA TRP A 87 2.52 2.11 2.86
C TRP A 87 3.94 2.23 3.42
N ARG A 88 4.73 3.21 2.97
CA ARG A 88 6.04 3.52 3.57
C ARG A 88 5.89 3.93 5.02
N TRP A 89 4.93 4.81 5.33
CA TRP A 89 4.61 5.15 6.71
C TRP A 89 4.13 3.94 7.52
N ARG A 90 3.24 3.11 6.97
CA ARG A 90 2.74 1.91 7.66
C ARG A 90 3.85 0.91 8.01
N VAL A 91 4.88 0.80 7.17
CA VAL A 91 5.99 -0.14 7.35
C VAL A 91 7.14 0.46 8.17
N GLY A 92 7.50 1.73 7.91
CA GLY A 92 8.68 2.38 8.49
C GLY A 92 8.39 3.38 9.62
N GLY A 93 7.16 3.86 9.75
CA GLY A 93 6.75 4.80 10.79
C GLY A 93 7.27 6.24 10.61
N GLU A 94 7.82 6.60 9.45
CA GLU A 94 8.35 7.95 9.22
C GLU A 94 7.23 8.99 9.11
N ASP A 95 7.27 10.02 9.97
CA ASP A 95 6.24 11.07 10.04
C ASP A 95 6.18 11.95 8.78
N ASN A 96 7.32 12.09 8.08
CA ASN A 96 7.39 12.77 6.79
C ASN A 96 6.55 12.05 5.73
N ASP A 97 6.63 10.71 5.67
CA ASP A 97 5.86 9.90 4.73
C ASP A 97 4.36 9.98 5.05
N ARG A 98 4.00 10.00 6.35
CA ARG A 98 2.63 10.20 6.82
C ARG A 98 2.04 11.53 6.36
N THR A 99 2.74 12.63 6.65
CA THR A 99 2.29 13.99 6.34
C THR A 99 2.16 14.18 4.82
N ALA A 100 3.13 13.68 4.06
CA ALA A 100 3.08 13.73 2.60
C ALA A 100 1.91 12.91 2.02
N ALA A 101 1.63 11.73 2.59
CA ALA A 101 0.46 10.93 2.21
C ALA A 101 -0.85 11.66 2.54
N GLU A 102 -0.96 12.28 3.73
CA GLU A 102 -2.15 13.02 4.14
C GLU A 102 -2.47 14.15 3.16
N ASP A 103 -1.47 14.96 2.83
CA ASP A 103 -1.61 16.07 1.89
C ASP A 103 -2.11 15.63 0.51
N LEU A 104 -1.58 14.51 0.01
CA LEU A 104 -1.99 13.97 -1.28
C LEU A 104 -3.41 13.38 -1.22
N TYR A 105 -3.77 12.62 -0.18
CA TYR A 105 -5.15 12.11 -0.03
C TYR A 105 -6.15 13.24 0.15
N ALA A 106 -5.83 14.30 0.90
CA ALA A 106 -6.69 15.47 1.04
C ALA A 106 -6.96 16.14 -0.32
N LYS A 107 -5.93 16.28 -1.17
CA LYS A 107 -6.08 16.79 -2.54
C LYS A 107 -6.90 15.86 -3.42
N LEU A 108 -6.66 14.54 -3.32
CA LEU A 108 -7.40 13.52 -4.08
C LEU A 108 -8.88 13.49 -3.71
N CYS A 109 -9.22 13.51 -2.42
CA CYS A 109 -10.61 13.54 -1.93
C CYS A 109 -11.39 14.75 -2.44
N ARG A 110 -10.75 15.93 -2.53
CA ARG A 110 -11.37 17.14 -3.07
C ARG A 110 -11.69 17.04 -4.56
N ARG A 111 -10.86 16.31 -5.32
CA ARG A 111 -11.01 16.19 -6.79
C ARG A 111 -11.92 15.03 -7.17
N ILE A 112 -11.71 13.87 -6.55
CA ILE A 112 -12.46 12.63 -6.79
C ILE A 112 -12.71 11.97 -5.44
N PRO A 113 -13.87 12.20 -4.81
CA PRO A 113 -14.19 11.55 -3.55
C PRO A 113 -14.37 10.06 -3.80
N LYS A 114 -13.41 9.26 -3.30
CA LYS A 114 -13.50 7.81 -3.23
C LYS A 114 -13.45 7.40 -1.77
N PHE A 115 -14.28 6.42 -1.42
CA PHE A 115 -14.36 5.88 -0.06
C PHE A 115 -12.98 5.49 0.49
N ASP A 116 -12.17 4.79 -0.31
CA ASP A 116 -10.83 4.36 0.09
C ASP A 116 -9.89 5.53 0.44
N TYR A 117 -10.04 6.68 -0.23
CA TYR A 117 -9.21 7.85 0.06
C TYR A 117 -9.64 8.51 1.38
N THR A 118 -10.95 8.56 1.63
CA THR A 118 -11.50 9.10 2.87
C THR A 118 -11.06 8.26 4.07
N MET A 119 -11.18 6.92 4.00
CA MET A 119 -10.71 6.06 5.09
C MET A 119 -9.22 6.21 5.36
N ARG A 120 -8.38 6.21 4.31
CA ARG A 120 -6.93 6.38 4.50
C ARG A 120 -6.58 7.75 5.08
N LEU A 121 -7.30 8.80 4.68
CA LEU A 121 -7.11 10.14 5.21
C LEU A 121 -7.50 10.24 6.69
N GLU A 122 -8.58 9.58 7.10
CA GLU A 122 -9.00 9.49 8.50
C GLU A 122 -7.95 8.74 9.33
N GLU A 123 -7.46 7.59 8.86
CA GLU A 123 -6.41 6.81 9.54
C GLU A 123 -5.11 7.62 9.74
N LEU A 124 -4.70 8.38 8.73
CA LEU A 124 -3.50 9.23 8.82
C LEU A 124 -3.64 10.34 9.86
N ARG A 125 -4.86 10.85 10.06
CA ARG A 125 -5.19 11.95 10.98
C ARG A 125 -5.40 11.49 12.41
N ASP A 126 -6.04 10.35 12.62
CA ASP A 126 -6.27 9.80 13.96
C ASP A 126 -4.93 9.50 14.67
N GLN A 127 -3.90 9.15 13.90
CA GLN A 127 -2.53 8.96 14.41
C GLN A 127 -1.79 10.27 14.73
N THR A 128 -2.27 11.44 14.26
CA THR A 128 -1.82 12.76 14.77
C THR A 128 -2.37 13.03 16.16
N THR A 129 -3.64 12.69 16.39
CA THR A 129 -4.34 13.02 17.64
C THR A 129 -3.91 12.11 18.80
N GLY A 130 -3.42 10.90 18.50
CA GLY A 130 -2.87 9.98 19.50
C GLY A 130 -1.53 10.42 20.10
N SER A 131 -0.73 11.23 19.40
CA SER A 131 0.59 11.71 19.85
C SER A 131 0.52 13.04 20.61
N GLU A 132 -0.57 13.80 20.52
CA GLU A 132 -0.80 15.04 21.29
C GLU A 132 -1.40 14.82 22.69
N ASN A 133 -1.88 13.62 23.04
CA ASN A 133 -2.54 13.32 24.32
C ASN A 133 -1.65 12.62 25.38
N LEU A 134 -0.32 12.68 25.23
CA LEU A 134 0.64 12.04 26.16
C LEU A 134 1.40 13.01 27.08
N PHE A 135 0.94 14.27 27.17
CA PHE A 135 1.47 15.28 28.08
C PHE A 135 0.34 16.05 28.80
N GLU A 136 -0.41 15.38 29.68
CA GLU A 136 -1.12 16.01 30.80
C GLU A 136 -0.95 15.20 32.09
#